data_AF-A0A662SDX3-F1
#
_entry.id   AF-A0A662SDX3-F1
#
_cell.length_a   1.000
_cell.length_b   1.000
_cell.length_c   1.000
_cell.angle_alpha   90.00
_cell.angle_beta   90.00
_cell.angle_gamma   90.00
#
_symmetry.space_group_name_H-M   'P 1'
#
loop_
_entity.id
_entity.type
_entity.pdbx_description
1 polymer ?
#
loop_
_entity_poly.entity_id
_entity_poly.type
_entity_poly.pdbx_seq_one_letter_code
_entity_poly.pdbx_strand_id
1 'polypeptide(L)'
;MEYLLKFRSTKKGITPYNITNGMEKVYGIKLTVTPAIGEIKAPDIDTIVTGFSVRDNNTSNVALFLVLYRYCENAAFEHEYRIYGTLTPYCPLCGRSFSFRDAGRFCKHCGTKLEYRV
;
A
#
# COMPACT_ATOMS: atom_id res chain seq x y z
N MET A 1 0.15 2.42 -13.53
CA MET A 1 0.60 1.06 -13.19
C MET A 1 0.97 1.06 -11.73
N GLU A 2 0.25 0.22 -10.99
CA GLU A 2 0.13 0.15 -9.55
C GLU A 2 1.47 -0.14 -8.85
N TYR A 3 1.60 0.29 -7.60
CA TYR A 3 2.80 0.02 -6.82
C TYR A 3 2.62 -1.22 -5.95
N LEU A 4 3.65 -2.07 -5.91
CA LEU A 4 3.78 -3.13 -4.94
C LEU A 4 4.32 -2.53 -3.64
N LEU A 5 3.45 -2.32 -2.66
CA LEU A 5 3.83 -1.96 -1.31
C LEU A 5 4.64 -3.14 -0.71
N LYS A 6 5.95 -2.94 -0.57
CA LYS A 6 6.87 -3.94 0.00
C LYS A 6 6.79 -3.91 1.52
N PHE A 7 5.70 -4.42 2.09
CA PHE A 7 5.63 -4.73 3.51
C PHE A 7 5.97 -6.19 3.73
N ARG A 8 6.99 -6.47 4.56
CA ARG A 8 7.24 -7.80 5.11
C ARG A 8 6.72 -7.80 6.54
N SER A 9 5.76 -8.66 6.86
CA SER A 9 5.51 -9.07 8.24
C SER A 9 4.83 -10.45 8.25
N THR A 10 4.26 -10.87 9.38
CA THR A 10 3.54 -12.15 9.53
C THR A 10 2.04 -11.97 9.30
N LYS A 11 1.28 -13.07 9.08
CA LYS A 11 -0.19 -13.03 8.93
C LYS A 11 -0.90 -12.27 10.07
N LYS A 12 -0.44 -12.46 11.32
CA LYS A 12 -0.95 -11.73 12.50
C LYS A 12 -0.59 -10.23 12.49
N GLY A 13 0.43 -9.86 11.71
CA GLY A 13 0.86 -8.49 11.53
C GLY A 13 0.10 -7.73 10.43
N ILE A 14 -0.85 -8.34 9.72
CA ILE A 14 -1.67 -7.64 8.71
C ILE A 14 -2.92 -7.09 9.40
N THR A 15 -2.72 -5.98 10.10
CA THR A 15 -3.79 -5.24 10.76
C THR A 15 -3.89 -3.84 10.16
N PRO A 16 -5.06 -3.18 10.23
CA PRO A 16 -5.19 -1.78 9.85
C PRO A 16 -4.11 -0.89 10.49
N TYR A 17 -3.81 -1.12 11.77
CA TYR A 17 -2.77 -0.44 12.51
C TYR A 17 -1.38 -0.59 11.87
N ASN A 18 -0.98 -1.81 11.53
CA ASN A 18 0.34 -2.05 10.95
C ASN A 18 0.46 -1.51 9.51
N ILE A 19 -0.63 -1.55 8.74
CA ILE A 19 -0.68 -0.92 7.41
C ILE A 19 -0.54 0.60 7.57
N THR A 20 -1.32 1.24 8.45
CA THR A 20 -1.22 2.69 8.74
C THR A 20 0.21 3.07 9.14
N ASN A 21 0.79 2.39 10.13
CA ASN A 21 2.15 2.70 10.61
C ASN A 21 3.22 2.48 9.55
N GLY A 22 3.09 1.41 8.76
CA GLY A 22 3.99 1.13 7.66
C GLY A 22 3.97 2.23 6.60
N MET A 23 2.77 2.73 6.27
CA MET A 23 2.58 3.79 5.28
C MET A 23 3.13 5.12 5.74
N GLU A 24 2.93 5.48 7.00
CA GLU A 24 3.51 6.70 7.57
C GLU A 24 5.05 6.60 7.64
N LYS A 25 5.58 5.47 8.12
CA LYS A 25 7.04 5.29 8.27
C LYS A 25 7.80 5.26 6.94
N VAL A 26 7.25 4.60 5.92
CA VAL A 26 7.95 4.38 4.64
C VAL A 26 7.67 5.50 3.64
N TYR A 27 6.43 6.00 3.59
CA TYR A 27 5.98 6.94 2.56
C TYR A 27 5.57 8.31 3.11
N GLY A 28 5.54 8.51 4.43
CA GLY A 28 5.08 9.76 5.04
C GLY A 28 3.59 9.99 4.90
N ILE A 29 2.80 8.96 4.55
CA ILE A 29 1.36 9.11 4.27
C ILE A 29 0.56 8.72 5.52
N LYS A 30 -0.29 9.63 5.99
CA LYS A 30 -1.23 9.38 7.08
C LYS A 30 -2.51 8.79 6.52
N LEU A 31 -2.81 7.53 6.89
CA LEU A 31 -3.96 6.80 6.39
C LEU A 31 -4.92 6.35 7.49
N THR A 32 -6.21 6.41 7.18
CA THR A 32 -7.22 5.56 7.84
C THR A 32 -7.39 4.30 7.02
N VAL A 33 -7.20 3.15 7.65
CA VAL A 33 -7.30 1.83 7.01
C VAL A 33 -8.48 1.07 7.63
N THR A 34 -9.31 0.45 6.80
CA THR A 34 -10.44 -0.36 7.23
C THR A 34 -10.41 -1.68 6.46
N PRO A 35 -10.49 -2.84 7.12
CA PRO A 35 -10.52 -4.12 6.41
C PRO A 35 -11.78 -4.18 5.55
N ALA A 36 -11.63 -4.60 4.29
CA ALA A 36 -12.77 -4.95 3.47
C ALA A 36 -13.32 -6.31 3.92
N ILE A 37 -14.63 -6.50 3.77
CA ILE A 37 -15.30 -7.73 4.19
C ILE A 37 -14.97 -8.85 3.20
N GLY A 38 -14.48 -9.97 3.72
CA GLY A 38 -14.27 -11.22 2.96
C GLY A 38 -12.84 -11.48 2.53
N GLU A 39 -12.59 -12.74 2.17
CA GLU A 39 -11.34 -13.22 1.59
C GLU A 39 -11.66 -13.97 0.30
N ILE A 40 -10.85 -13.76 -0.73
CA ILE A 40 -10.95 -14.51 -1.99
C ILE A 40 -9.83 -15.55 -2.00
N LYS A 41 -10.19 -16.83 -1.97
CA LYS A 41 -9.25 -17.93 -2.22
C LYS A 41 -9.20 -18.17 -3.72
N ALA A 42 -8.05 -17.94 -4.34
CA ALA A 42 -7.83 -18.27 -5.73
C ALA A 42 -7.43 -19.76 -5.83
N PRO A 43 -8.32 -20.64 -6.32
CA PRO A 43 -8.19 -22.09 -6.15
C PRO A 43 -6.96 -22.69 -6.84
N ASP A 44 -6.44 -22.07 -7.90
CA ASP A 44 -5.36 -22.63 -8.72
C ASP A 44 -3.96 -22.11 -8.39
N ILE A 45 -3.83 -21.15 -7.45
CA ILE A 45 -2.56 -20.45 -7.18
C ILE A 45 -2.21 -20.38 -5.69
N ASP A 46 -2.83 -21.24 -4.86
CA ASP A 46 -2.62 -21.30 -3.41
C ASP A 46 -2.59 -19.92 -2.74
N THR A 47 -3.39 -18.96 -3.20
CA THR A 47 -3.30 -17.56 -2.78
C THR A 47 -4.63 -17.11 -2.20
N ILE A 48 -4.55 -16.44 -1.05
CA ILE A 48 -5.67 -15.71 -0.47
C ILE A 48 -5.45 -14.22 -0.73
N VAL A 49 -6.53 -13.55 -1.13
CA VAL A 49 -6.60 -12.11 -1.33
C VAL A 49 -7.55 -11.50 -0.29
N THR A 50 -7.06 -10.51 0.45
CA THR A 50 -7.86 -9.71 1.37
C THR A 50 -7.79 -8.24 0.95
N GLY A 51 -8.93 -7.55 0.96
CA GLY A 51 -8.99 -6.11 0.64
C GLY A 51 -8.91 -5.23 1.89
N PHE A 52 -8.39 -4.01 1.73
CA PHE A 52 -8.42 -2.95 2.72
C PHE A 52 -8.83 -1.64 2.06
N SER A 53 -9.92 -1.05 2.51
CA SER A 53 -10.26 0.32 2.15
C SER A 53 -9.29 1.26 2.85
N VAL A 54 -8.66 2.15 2.10
CA VAL A 54 -7.74 3.15 2.65
C VAL A 54 -8.19 4.54 2.28
N ARG A 55 -8.10 5.47 3.23
CA ARG A 55 -8.32 6.89 3.03
C ARG A 55 -7.06 7.64 3.38
N ASP A 56 -6.59 8.46 2.45
CA ASP A 56 -5.53 9.43 2.71
C ASP A 56 -6.10 10.61 3.50
N ASN A 57 -5.57 10.83 4.70
CA ASN A 57 -6.10 11.82 5.63
C ASN A 57 -5.73 13.26 5.24
N ASN A 58 -4.73 13.44 4.36
CA ASN A 58 -4.32 14.75 3.88
C ASN A 58 -5.13 15.16 2.64
N THR A 59 -5.41 14.21 1.74
CA THR A 59 -6.06 14.49 0.45
C THR A 59 -7.53 14.09 0.42
N SER A 60 -8.01 13.31 1.38
CA SER A 60 -9.32 12.63 1.37
C SER A 60 -9.53 11.64 0.21
N ASN A 61 -8.48 11.32 -0.55
CA ASN A 61 -8.56 10.27 -1.57
C ASN A 61 -8.79 8.90 -0.93
N VAL A 62 -9.51 8.05 -1.64
CA VAL A 62 -9.82 6.68 -1.21
C VAL A 62 -9.29 5.70 -2.24
N ALA A 63 -8.70 4.60 -1.78
CA ALA A 63 -8.30 3.48 -2.63
C ALA A 63 -8.56 2.13 -1.95
N LEU A 64 -8.41 1.07 -2.74
CA LEU A 64 -8.38 -0.31 -2.27
C LEU A 64 -6.94 -0.80 -2.27
N PHE A 65 -6.48 -1.29 -1.14
CA PHE A 65 -5.24 -2.06 -1.04
C PHE A 65 -5.57 -3.55 -1.02
N LEU A 66 -4.87 -4.34 -1.81
CA LEU A 66 -5.01 -5.79 -1.87
C LEU A 66 -3.82 -6.45 -1.20
N VAL A 67 -4.09 -7.34 -0.25
CA VAL A 67 -3.07 -8.13 0.42
C VAL A 67 -3.18 -9.55 -0.09
N LEU A 68 -2.10 -10.03 -0.70
CA LEU A 68 -1.98 -11.39 -1.21
C LEU A 68 -1.04 -12.17 -0.30
N TYR A 69 -1.44 -13.36 0.10
CA TYR A 69 -0.59 -14.28 0.85
C TYR A 69 -0.82 -15.73 0.44
N ARG A 70 0.24 -16.54 0.48
CA ARG A 70 0.14 -17.96 0.14
C ARG A 70 -0.56 -18.73 1.25
N TYR A 71 -1.57 -19.51 0.91
CA TYR A 71 -2.22 -20.49 1.76
C TYR A 71 -1.42 -21.79 1.75
N CYS A 72 -0.95 -22.24 2.92
CA CYS A 72 -0.37 -23.57 3.10
C CYS A 72 -1.00 -24.19 4.35
N GLU A 73 -1.67 -25.33 4.21
CA GLU A 73 -2.37 -26.01 5.30
C GLU A 73 -1.44 -26.47 6.44
N ASN A 74 -0.16 -26.70 6.14
CA ASN A 74 0.82 -27.29 7.07
C ASN A 74 2.04 -26.39 7.37
N ALA A 75 2.04 -25.11 6.99
CA ALA A 75 3.24 -24.30 7.10
C ALA A 75 3.35 -23.59 8.46
N ALA A 76 4.30 -24.03 9.28
CA ALA A 76 4.92 -23.26 10.35
C ALA A 76 5.76 -22.06 9.84
N PHE A 77 5.65 -21.73 8.56
CA PHE A 77 6.41 -20.66 7.92
C PHE A 77 5.60 -19.37 7.90
N GLU A 78 6.24 -18.30 8.37
CA GLU A 78 5.78 -16.93 8.25
C GLU A 78 5.35 -16.65 6.80
N HIS A 79 4.04 -16.48 6.58
CA HIS A 79 3.50 -16.20 5.26
C HIS A 79 4.11 -14.92 4.70
N GLU A 80 4.97 -15.02 3.68
CA GLU A 80 5.35 -13.87 2.87
C GLU A 80 4.08 -13.33 2.20
N TYR A 81 3.67 -12.14 2.60
CA TYR A 81 2.56 -11.44 1.99
C TYR A 81 3.06 -10.27 1.15
N ARG A 82 2.22 -9.86 0.20
CA ARG A 82 2.45 -8.71 -0.67
C ARG A 82 1.23 -7.81 -0.59
N ILE A 83 1.47 -6.52 -0.33
CA ILE A 83 0.41 -5.51 -0.37
C ILE A 83 0.53 -4.79 -1.72
N TYR A 84 -0.59 -4.65 -2.42
CA TYR A 84 -0.70 -3.91 -3.67
C TYR A 84 -1.60 -2.72 -3.40
N GLY A 85 -1.11 -1.54 -3.76
CA GLY A 85 -1.83 -0.30 -3.54
C GLY A 85 -1.41 0.74 -4.55
N THR A 86 -2.34 1.62 -4.92
CA THR A 86 -2.00 2.75 -5.78
C THR A 86 -1.40 3.85 -4.93
N LEU A 87 -0.16 4.22 -5.27
CA LEU A 87 0.51 5.40 -4.75
C LEU A 87 0.94 6.27 -5.91
N THR A 88 0.68 7.57 -5.78
CA THR A 88 1.03 8.57 -6.78
C THR A 88 2.05 9.55 -6.19
N PRO A 89 3.28 9.62 -6.75
CA PRO A 89 4.18 10.71 -6.44
C PRO A 89 3.59 12.04 -6.90
N TYR A 90 3.66 13.07 -6.06
CA TYR A 90 3.18 14.40 -6.39
C TYR A 90 4.10 15.47 -5.81
N CYS A 91 4.08 16.67 -6.41
CA CYS A 91 4.75 17.82 -5.82
C CYS A 91 3.80 18.55 -4.89
N PRO A 92 4.14 18.75 -3.60
CA PRO A 92 3.27 19.45 -2.66
C PRO A 92 3.14 20.95 -2.97
N LEU A 93 4.09 21.53 -3.72
CA LEU A 93 4.12 22.96 -4.01
C LEU A 93 3.36 23.33 -5.29
N CYS A 94 3.48 22.54 -6.35
CA CYS A 94 2.80 22.80 -7.62
C CYS A 94 1.61 21.87 -7.91
N GLY A 95 1.34 20.89 -7.05
CA GLY A 95 0.19 19.98 -7.15
C GLY A 95 0.26 18.94 -8.28
N ARG A 96 1.30 18.97 -9.12
CA ARG A 96 1.45 18.04 -10.25
C ARG A 96 1.73 16.63 -9.77
N SER A 97 1.09 15.65 -10.41
CA SER A 97 1.39 14.23 -10.25
C SER A 97 2.50 13.81 -11.21
N PHE A 98 3.27 12.81 -10.77
CA PHE A 98 4.41 12.29 -11.49
C PHE A 98 4.32 10.77 -11.61
N SER A 99 5.07 10.23 -12.56
CA SER A 99 5.19 8.79 -12.71
C SER A 99 5.96 8.22 -11.51
N PHE A 100 5.71 6.96 -11.16
CA PHE A 100 6.50 6.29 -10.13
C PHE A 100 7.99 6.18 -10.51
N ARG A 101 8.35 6.27 -11.79
CA ARG A 101 9.77 6.31 -12.21
C ARG A 101 10.49 7.59 -11.75
N ASP A 102 9.72 8.63 -11.43
CA ASP A 102 10.21 9.87 -10.85
C ASP A 102 10.11 9.87 -9.30
N ALA A 103 9.65 8.79 -8.68
CA ALA A 103 9.53 8.66 -7.23
C ALA A 103 10.89 8.87 -6.53
N GLY A 104 10.88 9.61 -5.41
CA GLY A 104 12.11 9.95 -4.66
C GLY A 104 12.99 11.03 -5.30
N ARG A 105 12.57 11.61 -6.44
CA ARG A 105 13.27 12.73 -7.10
C ARG A 105 12.67 14.08 -6.68
N PHE A 106 13.28 15.14 -7.18
CA PHE A 106 12.78 16.50 -7.07
C PHE A 106 11.87 16.86 -8.26
N CYS A 107 10.91 17.73 -8.02
CA CYS A 107 10.00 18.27 -9.02
C CYS A 107 10.80 18.99 -10.12
N LYS A 108 10.64 18.58 -11.37
CA LYS A 108 11.34 19.17 -12.54
C LYS A 108 10.94 20.63 -12.81
N HIS A 109 9.89 21.15 -12.16
CA HIS A 109 9.40 22.51 -12.34
C HIS A 109 9.85 23.48 -11.23
N CYS A 110 9.78 23.07 -9.96
CA CYS A 110 10.04 23.95 -8.82
C CYS A 110 11.14 23.46 -7.88
N GLY A 111 11.77 22.32 -8.17
CA GLY A 111 12.87 21.78 -7.36
C GLY A 111 12.45 21.19 -6.00
N THR A 112 11.18 21.25 -5.62
CA THR A 112 10.68 20.66 -4.35
C THR A 112 10.74 19.14 -4.38
N LYS A 113 11.10 18.49 -3.27
CA LYS A 113 11.08 17.03 -3.16
C LYS A 113 9.66 16.49 -3.38
N LEU A 114 9.54 15.42 -4.16
CA LEU A 114 8.26 14.78 -4.39
C LEU A 114 7.83 13.97 -3.16
N GLU A 115 6.54 14.05 -2.84
CA GLU A 115 5.87 13.27 -1.79
C GLU A 115 4.96 12.21 -2.42
N TYR A 116 4.39 11.33 -1.61
CA TYR A 116 3.43 10.33 -2.05
C TYR A 116 2.04 10.66 -1.52
N ARG A 117 1.03 10.30 -2.31
CA ARG A 117 -0.38 10.25 -1.89
C ARG A 117 -1.02 8.99 -2.42
N VAL A 118 -2.18 8.66 -1.89
CA VAL A 118 -3.07 7.64 -2.47
C VAL A 118 -3.72 8.22 -3.72
#